data_AF-A0AAV4PGE5-F1
#
_entry.id   AF-A0AAV4PGE5-F1
#
_cell.length_a   1.000
_cell.length_b   1.000
_cell.length_c   1.000
_cell.angle_alpha   90.00
_cell.angle_beta   90.00
_cell.angle_gamma   90.00
#
_symmetry.space_group_name_H-M   'P 1'
#
loop_
_entity.id
_entity.type
_entity.pdbx_description
1 polymer ?
#
loop_
_entity_poly.entity_id
_entity_poly.type
_entity_poly.pdbx_seq_one_letter_code
_entity_poly.pdbx_strand_id
1 'polypeptide(L)'
;MQEVIDIGRLIRERNTLPIKYPLSELVVVHEDSQYLDDVKSLEKYIVEELNIKTLTVTKEKQNYGVVLRAEPDVKEIGKKFRSESKKISQAVKELSGQDLHHFVTEGQIVVCGQTLGQSDIRLMHSFSGEKANELSQKYQVHSAGEVLVLLDVTRNQEMMDEGTAREVINRIQKLRKKAHLVPSDPITVYVGVKPPSHNLSNVVTNFGEFISNTLKVPLQLLPSQTPPGVIIEETSQIKDAALEIVICTPNGITPSNQQKEPESDKRKKLKIHHENNIENGEPVCKFVNIELCDVGTCSVLLENPKGKYILSGDALIRQVQVVFGIHGKRPELYLSSDKTKPLNNLSEKEVLNLHKRTLYAYLS
;
A
#
# COMPACT_ATOMS: atom_id res chain seq x y z
N MET A 1 10.70 -17.93 -19.12
CA MET A 1 9.33 -17.57 -18.68
C MET A 1 9.28 -17.11 -17.22
N GLN A 2 9.46 -18.00 -16.23
CA GLN A 2 9.57 -17.61 -14.80
C GLN A 2 10.74 -16.63 -14.56
N GLU A 3 11.80 -16.79 -15.35
CA GLU A 3 12.95 -15.89 -15.44
C GLU A 3 12.56 -14.41 -15.64
N VAL A 4 11.53 -14.09 -16.43
CA VAL A 4 11.14 -12.68 -16.67
C VAL A 4 10.63 -12.04 -15.38
N ILE A 5 9.84 -12.78 -14.60
CA ILE A 5 9.32 -12.33 -13.31
C ILE A 5 10.45 -12.21 -12.30
N ASP A 6 11.33 -13.21 -12.22
CA ASP A 6 12.47 -13.22 -11.30
C ASP A 6 13.42 -12.05 -11.59
N ILE A 7 13.69 -11.78 -12.88
CA ILE A 7 14.46 -10.62 -13.31
C ILE A 7 13.74 -9.32 -12.91
N GLY A 8 12.44 -9.20 -13.18
CA GLY A 8 11.66 -8.02 -12.80
C GLY A 8 11.71 -7.74 -11.29
N ARG A 9 11.56 -8.78 -10.47
CA ARG A 9 11.68 -8.71 -9.00
C ARG A 9 13.08 -8.26 -8.57
N LEU A 10 14.10 -8.85 -9.16
CA LEU A 10 15.51 -8.54 -8.88
C LEU A 10 15.85 -7.09 -9.25
N ILE A 11 15.35 -6.57 -10.38
CA ILE A 11 15.54 -5.16 -10.75
C ILE A 11 14.87 -4.24 -9.71
N ARG A 12 13.64 -4.57 -9.26
CA ARG A 12 12.96 -3.79 -8.21
C ARG A 12 13.72 -3.79 -6.89
N GLU A 13 14.23 -4.95 -6.47
CA GLU A 13 15.00 -5.09 -5.24
C GLU A 13 16.28 -4.25 -5.28
N ARG A 14 17.07 -4.36 -6.36
CA ARG A 14 18.31 -3.58 -6.52
C ARG A 14 18.10 -2.08 -6.55
N ASN A 15 16.95 -1.62 -7.05
CA ASN A 15 16.60 -0.19 -7.12
C ASN A 15 15.78 0.28 -5.91
N THR A 16 15.57 -0.58 -4.92
CA THR A 16 14.76 -0.31 -3.72
C THR A 16 13.37 0.22 -4.07
N LEU A 17 12.69 -0.44 -5.02
CA LEU A 17 11.35 -0.09 -5.50
C LEU A 17 10.30 -0.99 -4.83
N PRO A 18 9.52 -0.49 -3.86
CA PRO A 18 8.50 -1.29 -3.17
C PRO A 18 7.39 -1.79 -4.11
N ILE A 19 6.92 -3.02 -3.91
CA ILE A 19 5.91 -3.66 -4.76
C ILE A 19 4.58 -2.88 -4.85
N LYS A 20 4.24 -2.14 -3.79
CA LYS A 20 3.02 -1.32 -3.65
C LYS A 20 2.91 -0.18 -4.67
N TYR A 21 4.00 0.17 -5.34
CA TYR A 21 4.08 1.27 -6.28
C TYR A 21 4.06 0.73 -7.72
N PRO A 22 3.02 1.03 -8.53
CA PRO A 22 2.92 0.53 -9.89
C PRO A 22 3.97 1.15 -10.81
N LEU A 23 4.76 0.34 -11.51
CA LEU A 23 5.75 0.84 -12.50
C LEU A 23 5.13 1.05 -13.87
N SER A 24 5.71 1.94 -14.68
CA SER A 24 5.12 2.33 -15.97
C SER A 24 5.12 1.19 -16.98
N GLU A 25 6.29 0.59 -17.23
CA GLU A 25 6.46 -0.34 -18.35
C GLU A 25 7.53 -1.39 -18.04
N LEU A 26 7.28 -2.63 -18.48
CA LEU A 26 8.28 -3.68 -18.63
C LEU A 26 8.43 -4.01 -20.10
N VAL A 27 9.67 -4.04 -20.60
CA VAL A 27 9.99 -4.43 -21.97
C VAL A 27 10.76 -5.75 -21.95
N VAL A 28 10.27 -6.75 -22.67
CA VAL A 28 10.95 -8.05 -22.83
C VAL A 28 11.44 -8.15 -24.26
N VAL A 29 12.73 -8.46 -24.40
CA VAL A 29 13.40 -8.61 -25.68
C VAL A 29 13.94 -10.03 -25.82
N HIS A 30 13.55 -10.71 -26.89
CA HIS A 30 13.98 -12.06 -27.22
C HIS A 30 14.03 -12.25 -28.75
N GLU A 31 14.89 -13.13 -29.26
CA GLU A 31 15.03 -13.38 -30.71
C GLU A 31 13.93 -14.32 -31.22
N ASP A 32 13.58 -15.35 -30.45
CA ASP A 32 12.49 -16.27 -30.76
C ASP A 32 11.11 -15.61 -30.61
N SER A 33 10.29 -15.75 -31.66
CA SER A 33 8.90 -15.28 -31.70
C SER A 33 8.00 -16.07 -30.76
N GLN A 34 8.22 -17.40 -30.69
CA GLN A 34 7.36 -18.28 -29.89
C GLN A 34 7.46 -17.90 -28.42
N TYR A 35 8.68 -17.62 -27.95
CA TYR A 35 8.91 -17.13 -26.59
C TYR A 35 8.17 -15.81 -26.32
N LEU A 36 8.17 -14.87 -27.26
CA LEU A 36 7.47 -13.59 -27.10
C LEU A 36 5.95 -13.76 -27.05
N ASP A 37 5.40 -14.66 -27.87
CA ASP A 37 3.98 -14.99 -27.86
C ASP A 37 3.58 -15.68 -26.55
N ASP A 38 4.42 -16.57 -26.03
CA ASP A 38 4.20 -17.22 -24.73
C ASP A 38 4.21 -16.19 -23.59
N VAL A 39 5.18 -15.27 -23.58
CA VAL A 39 5.23 -14.16 -22.60
C VAL A 39 3.99 -13.27 -22.70
N LYS A 40 3.54 -12.97 -23.92
CA LYS A 40 2.36 -12.15 -24.17
C LYS A 40 1.06 -12.85 -23.74
N SER A 41 0.97 -14.16 -23.90
CA SER A 41 -0.18 -14.94 -23.42
C SER A 41 -0.36 -14.86 -21.89
N LEU A 42 0.73 -14.63 -21.16
CA LEU A 42 0.79 -14.50 -19.70
C LEU A 42 0.88 -13.04 -19.23
N GLU A 43 0.65 -12.07 -20.11
CA GLU A 43 0.76 -10.64 -19.82
C GLU A 43 0.04 -10.27 -18.52
N LYS A 44 -1.22 -10.71 -18.36
CA LYS A 44 -2.03 -10.42 -17.18
C LYS A 44 -1.35 -10.87 -15.88
N TYR A 45 -0.75 -12.06 -15.88
CA TYR A 45 -0.08 -12.60 -14.69
C TYR A 45 1.19 -11.82 -14.36
N ILE A 46 1.99 -11.49 -15.38
CA ILE A 46 3.23 -10.70 -15.20
C ILE A 46 2.90 -9.29 -14.69
N VAL A 47 1.85 -8.66 -15.25
CA VAL A 47 1.35 -7.33 -14.87
C VAL A 47 0.94 -7.29 -13.41
N GLU A 48 0.18 -8.28 -12.94
CA GLU A 48 -0.27 -8.40 -11.56
C GLU A 48 0.90 -8.66 -10.59
N GLU A 49 1.79 -9.59 -10.95
CA GLU A 49 2.89 -10.03 -10.08
C GLU A 49 3.97 -8.95 -9.90
N LEU A 50 4.26 -8.20 -10.98
CA LEU A 50 5.22 -7.10 -10.94
C LEU A 50 4.56 -5.74 -10.71
N ASN A 51 3.24 -5.65 -10.56
CA ASN A 51 2.50 -4.39 -10.43
C ASN A 51 3.02 -3.33 -11.42
N ILE A 52 2.86 -3.60 -12.72
CA ILE A 52 3.26 -2.71 -13.81
C ILE A 52 2.03 -2.27 -14.60
N LYS A 53 2.09 -1.17 -15.36
CA LYS A 53 0.94 -0.71 -16.16
C LYS A 53 0.91 -1.37 -17.55
N THR A 54 2.06 -1.53 -18.18
CA THR A 54 2.16 -2.04 -19.57
C THR A 54 3.30 -3.05 -19.70
N LEU A 55 3.05 -4.13 -20.44
CA LEU A 55 4.07 -5.09 -20.89
C LEU A 55 4.28 -4.93 -22.40
N THR A 56 5.52 -4.65 -22.80
CA THR A 56 5.91 -4.55 -24.21
C THR A 56 6.85 -5.70 -24.56
N VAL A 57 6.54 -6.44 -25.62
CA VAL A 57 7.42 -7.50 -26.15
C VAL A 57 7.98 -7.07 -27.50
N THR A 58 9.29 -7.23 -27.71
CA THR A 58 9.94 -6.87 -28.98
C THR A 58 11.10 -7.79 -29.32
N LYS A 59 11.47 -7.86 -30.60
CA LYS A 59 12.72 -8.50 -31.05
C LYS A 59 13.86 -7.52 -31.22
N GLU A 60 13.53 -6.24 -31.40
CA GLU A 60 14.47 -5.22 -31.86
C GLU A 60 15.20 -4.58 -30.68
N LYS A 61 16.36 -5.15 -30.32
CA LYS A 61 17.28 -4.62 -29.28
C LYS A 61 17.68 -3.16 -29.54
N GLN A 62 17.74 -2.76 -30.82
CA GLN A 62 18.20 -1.44 -31.26
C GLN A 62 17.21 -0.32 -30.94
N ASN A 63 15.90 -0.58 -30.91
CA ASN A 63 14.88 0.45 -30.63
C ASN A 63 14.99 1.01 -29.21
N TYR A 64 15.55 0.22 -28.29
CA TYR A 64 15.81 0.63 -26.91
C TYR A 64 17.27 1.01 -26.66
N GLY A 65 18.08 1.18 -27.72
CA GLY A 65 19.48 1.62 -27.63
C GLY A 65 20.39 0.68 -26.84
N VAL A 66 20.01 -0.59 -26.68
CA VAL A 66 20.79 -1.55 -25.88
C VAL A 66 21.92 -2.10 -26.72
N VAL A 67 23.15 -1.90 -26.25
CA VAL A 67 24.37 -2.49 -26.81
C VAL A 67 25.03 -3.42 -25.80
N LEU A 68 25.68 -4.46 -26.33
CA LEU A 68 26.57 -5.30 -25.54
C LEU A 68 27.80 -4.48 -25.11
N ARG A 69 28.22 -4.63 -23.87
CA ARG A 69 29.44 -4.07 -23.30
C ARG A 69 30.16 -5.14 -22.49
N ALA A 70 31.48 -5.22 -22.63
CA ALA A 70 32.28 -6.07 -21.77
C ALA A 70 32.68 -5.34 -20.48
N GLU A 71 32.50 -6.02 -19.35
CA GLU A 71 33.07 -5.63 -18.06
C GLU A 71 34.13 -6.65 -17.64
N PRO A 72 35.35 -6.22 -17.29
CA PRO A 72 36.41 -7.13 -16.84
C PRO A 72 36.09 -7.71 -15.45
N ASP A 73 36.30 -9.02 -15.25
CA ASP A 73 36.36 -9.57 -13.90
C ASP A 73 37.70 -9.19 -13.25
N VAL A 74 37.67 -8.14 -12.45
CA VAL A 74 38.86 -7.56 -11.81
C VAL A 74 39.59 -8.59 -10.93
N LYS A 75 38.89 -9.59 -10.37
CA LYS A 75 39.53 -10.62 -9.54
C LYS A 75 40.30 -11.62 -10.40
N GLU A 76 39.70 -12.12 -11.47
CA GLU A 76 40.34 -13.10 -12.36
C GLU A 76 41.46 -12.47 -13.20
N ILE A 77 41.21 -11.28 -13.77
CA ILE A 77 42.22 -10.51 -14.50
C ILE A 77 43.38 -10.10 -13.57
N GLY A 78 43.08 -9.73 -12.32
CA GLY A 78 44.10 -9.40 -11.32
C GLY A 78 45.02 -10.58 -10.99
N LYS A 79 44.46 -11.79 -10.86
CA LYS A 79 45.25 -13.03 -10.61
C LYS A 79 46.13 -13.40 -11.80
N LYS A 80 45.60 -13.36 -13.02
CA LYS A 80 46.31 -13.80 -14.24
C LYS A 80 47.37 -12.81 -14.70
N PHE A 81 47.03 -11.52 -14.75
CA PHE A 81 47.84 -10.52 -15.48
C PHE A 81 48.54 -9.50 -14.58
N ARG A 82 48.33 -9.54 -13.26
CA ARG A 82 49.00 -8.71 -12.22
C ARG A 82 49.23 -7.26 -12.66
N SER A 83 50.45 -6.91 -13.10
CA SER A 83 50.87 -5.57 -13.51
C SER A 83 50.12 -5.03 -14.74
N GLU A 84 49.69 -5.90 -15.66
CA GLU A 84 48.98 -5.50 -16.88
C GLU A 84 47.45 -5.42 -16.70
N SER A 85 46.95 -5.81 -15.52
CA SER A 85 45.51 -5.88 -15.22
C SER A 85 44.75 -4.58 -15.50
N LYS A 86 45.33 -3.42 -15.18
CA LYS A 86 44.70 -2.11 -15.43
C LYS A 86 44.56 -1.82 -16.92
N LYS A 87 45.60 -2.11 -17.71
CA LYS A 87 45.63 -1.86 -19.15
C LYS A 87 44.62 -2.77 -19.86
N ILE A 88 44.61 -4.06 -19.51
CA ILE A 88 43.67 -5.05 -20.04
C ILE A 88 42.24 -4.69 -19.64
N SER A 89 41.99 -4.32 -18.38
CA SER A 89 40.65 -3.93 -17.90
C SER A 89 40.10 -2.72 -18.65
N GLN A 90 40.95 -1.75 -19.01
CA GLN A 90 40.53 -0.61 -19.81
C GLN A 90 40.23 -1.02 -21.26
N ALA A 91 41.11 -1.79 -21.89
CA ALA A 91 40.91 -2.27 -23.26
C ALA A 91 39.65 -3.14 -23.39
N VAL A 92 39.35 -3.99 -22.40
CA VAL A 92 38.11 -4.79 -22.34
C VAL A 92 36.87 -3.89 -22.33
N LYS A 93 36.90 -2.76 -21.63
CA LYS A 93 35.79 -1.80 -21.57
C LYS A 93 35.59 -1.00 -22.87
N GLU A 94 36.60 -0.98 -23.74
CA GLU A 94 36.64 -0.26 -25.02
C GLU A 94 36.39 -1.18 -26.23
N LEU A 95 36.18 -2.49 -26.01
CA LEU A 95 35.86 -3.45 -27.07
C LEU A 95 34.61 -3.03 -27.86
N SER A 96 34.68 -3.19 -29.19
CA SER A 96 33.58 -2.86 -30.08
C SER A 96 32.49 -3.94 -30.04
N GLY A 97 31.27 -3.59 -30.46
CA GLY A 97 30.17 -4.56 -30.52
C GLY A 97 30.46 -5.76 -31.44
N GLN A 98 31.29 -5.59 -32.47
CA GLN A 98 31.73 -6.68 -33.36
C GLN A 98 32.68 -7.64 -32.63
N ASP A 99 33.63 -7.10 -31.88
CA ASP A 99 34.57 -7.90 -31.08
C ASP A 99 33.85 -8.71 -30.01
N LEU A 100 32.81 -8.13 -29.41
CA LEU A 100 31.97 -8.83 -28.44
C LEU A 100 31.16 -9.95 -29.07
N HIS A 101 30.65 -9.75 -30.29
CA HIS A 101 29.94 -10.82 -31.02
C HIS A 101 30.88 -11.97 -31.39
N HIS A 102 32.12 -11.64 -31.79
CA HIS A 102 33.16 -12.62 -32.02
C HIS A 102 33.51 -13.40 -30.74
N PHE A 103 33.64 -12.70 -29.61
CA PHE A 103 33.88 -13.33 -28.31
C PHE A 103 32.74 -14.26 -27.88
N VAL A 104 31.47 -13.90 -28.15
CA VAL A 104 30.32 -14.78 -27.87
C VAL A 104 30.39 -16.06 -28.72
N THR A 105 30.85 -15.96 -29.96
CA THR A 105 30.90 -17.09 -30.90
C THR A 105 32.10 -18.00 -30.65
N GLU A 106 33.29 -17.44 -30.47
CA GLU A 106 34.54 -18.21 -30.28
C GLU A 106 34.87 -18.53 -28.82
N GLY A 107 34.27 -17.81 -27.87
CA GLY A 107 34.51 -17.98 -26.43
C GLY A 107 35.86 -17.46 -25.93
N GLN A 108 36.69 -16.91 -26.82
CA GLN A 108 37.98 -16.29 -26.50
C GLN A 108 38.24 -15.05 -27.37
N ILE A 109 39.02 -14.11 -26.85
CA ILE A 109 39.43 -12.91 -27.58
C ILE A 109 40.83 -12.49 -27.16
N VAL A 110 41.64 -11.99 -28.10
CA VAL A 110 42.98 -11.47 -27.81
C VAL A 110 42.89 -9.97 -27.60
N VAL A 111 43.16 -9.52 -26.37
CA VAL A 111 43.17 -8.10 -25.99
C VAL A 111 44.55 -7.73 -25.48
N CYS A 112 45.17 -6.69 -26.06
CA CYS A 112 46.53 -6.26 -25.74
C CYS A 112 47.59 -7.39 -25.82
N GLY A 113 47.41 -8.38 -26.69
CA GLY A 113 48.33 -9.51 -26.85
C GLY A 113 48.15 -10.64 -25.83
N GLN A 114 47.11 -10.58 -24.98
CA GLN A 114 46.75 -11.62 -24.02
C GLN A 114 45.40 -12.25 -24.40
N THR A 115 45.31 -13.57 -24.31
CA THR A 115 44.06 -14.30 -24.58
C THR A 115 43.16 -14.25 -23.34
N LEU A 116 41.98 -13.66 -23.50
CA LEU A 116 40.93 -13.62 -22.49
C LEU A 116 39.86 -14.64 -22.84
N GLY A 117 39.44 -15.42 -21.85
CA GLY A 117 38.34 -16.38 -21.98
C GLY A 117 37.05 -15.90 -21.31
N GLN A 118 36.01 -16.74 -21.35
CA GLN A 118 34.71 -16.46 -20.70
C GLN A 118 34.79 -16.18 -19.19
N SER A 119 35.82 -16.68 -18.48
CA SER A 119 36.03 -16.38 -17.06
C SER A 119 36.54 -14.97 -16.78
N ASP A 120 37.12 -14.33 -17.80
CA ASP A 120 37.87 -13.07 -17.63
C ASP A 120 37.02 -11.85 -17.99
N ILE A 121 36.03 -12.05 -18.87
CA ILE A 121 35.14 -11.01 -19.38
C ILE A 121 33.70 -11.36 -19.02
N ARG A 122 33.04 -10.44 -18.33
CA ARG A 122 31.60 -10.47 -18.10
C ARG A 122 30.89 -9.62 -19.15
N LEU A 123 29.99 -10.22 -19.91
CA LEU A 123 29.15 -9.48 -20.84
C LEU A 123 27.99 -8.82 -20.07
N MET A 124 27.80 -7.54 -20.29
CA MET A 124 26.70 -6.75 -19.76
C MET A 124 26.02 -5.99 -20.88
N HIS A 125 24.76 -5.65 -20.68
CA HIS A 125 24.01 -4.82 -21.60
C HIS A 125 24.02 -3.38 -21.07
N SER A 126 24.34 -2.42 -21.93
CA SER A 126 24.37 -1.00 -21.60
C SER A 126 23.66 -0.19 -22.69
N PHE A 127 23.30 1.06 -22.40
CA PHE A 127 22.69 1.93 -23.41
C PHE A 127 23.76 2.68 -24.20
N SER A 128 23.56 2.83 -25.52
CA SER A 128 24.42 3.60 -26.43
C SER A 128 23.60 4.45 -27.40
N GLY A 129 24.22 5.48 -27.98
CA GLY A 129 23.59 6.48 -28.85
C GLY A 129 23.26 7.80 -28.15
N GLU A 130 22.67 8.75 -28.88
CA GLU A 130 22.37 10.11 -28.38
C GLU A 130 21.44 10.10 -27.15
N LYS A 131 20.56 9.09 -27.04
CA LYS A 131 19.61 8.91 -25.93
C LYS A 131 20.11 8.00 -24.81
N ALA A 132 21.37 7.57 -24.83
CA ALA A 132 21.90 6.61 -23.85
C ALA A 132 21.78 7.10 -22.39
N ASN A 133 22.03 8.39 -22.15
CA ASN A 133 21.87 8.98 -20.82
C ASN A 133 20.42 8.97 -20.34
N GLU A 134 19.46 9.34 -21.19
CA GLU A 134 18.04 9.31 -20.84
C GLU A 134 17.55 7.87 -20.60
N LEU A 135 17.92 6.94 -21.49
CA LEU A 135 17.51 5.55 -21.39
C LEU A 135 18.13 4.85 -20.18
N SER A 136 19.38 5.17 -19.82
CA SER A 136 20.03 4.61 -18.62
C SER A 136 19.44 5.13 -17.30
N GLN A 137 18.84 6.33 -17.30
CA GLN A 137 18.11 6.86 -16.14
C GLN A 137 16.70 6.30 -16.06
N LYS A 138 16.06 6.09 -17.21
CA LYS A 138 14.69 5.61 -17.33
C LYS A 138 14.58 4.10 -17.08
N TYR A 139 15.39 3.31 -17.78
CA TYR A 139 15.28 1.85 -17.79
C TYR A 139 16.46 1.20 -17.08
N GLN A 140 16.16 0.17 -16.31
CA GLN A 140 17.17 -0.76 -15.79
C GLN A 140 17.11 -2.06 -16.57
N VAL A 141 18.29 -2.55 -16.95
CA VAL A 141 18.44 -3.67 -17.87
C VAL A 141 19.04 -4.86 -17.14
N HIS A 142 18.45 -6.02 -17.33
CA HIS A 142 19.04 -7.27 -16.88
C HIS A 142 18.78 -8.38 -17.89
N SER A 143 19.73 -9.29 -18.03
CA SER A 143 19.64 -10.44 -18.92
C SER A 143 19.78 -11.74 -18.13
N ALA A 144 19.08 -12.78 -18.60
CA ALA A 144 19.29 -14.16 -18.20
C ALA A 144 19.33 -15.01 -19.47
N GLY A 145 20.51 -15.58 -19.78
CA GLY A 145 20.69 -16.28 -21.05
C GLY A 145 20.41 -15.36 -22.24
N GLU A 146 19.45 -15.75 -23.09
CA GLU A 146 19.06 -15.05 -24.30
C GLU A 146 17.94 -14.02 -24.09
N VAL A 147 17.26 -14.05 -22.93
CA VAL A 147 16.21 -13.06 -22.62
C VAL A 147 16.80 -11.80 -22.00
N LEU A 148 16.36 -10.66 -22.53
CA LEU A 148 16.69 -9.34 -22.04
C LEU A 148 15.43 -8.65 -21.52
N VAL A 149 15.49 -8.15 -20.30
CA VAL A 149 14.37 -7.46 -19.67
C VAL A 149 14.80 -6.04 -19.30
N LEU A 150 14.02 -5.06 -19.73
CA LEU A 150 14.14 -3.66 -19.35
C LEU A 150 12.94 -3.29 -18.50
N LEU A 151 13.18 -2.70 -17.33
CA LEU A 151 12.13 -2.20 -16.45
C LEU A 151 12.25 -0.69 -16.32
N ASP A 152 11.15 0.02 -16.56
CA ASP A 152 11.09 1.46 -16.30
C ASP A 152 11.16 1.70 -14.78
N VAL A 153 12.29 2.25 -14.34
CA VAL A 153 12.56 2.61 -12.95
C VAL A 153 12.43 4.11 -12.71
N THR A 154 11.94 4.87 -13.70
CA THR A 154 11.67 6.30 -13.54
C THR A 154 10.77 6.44 -12.33
N ARG A 155 11.31 7.04 -11.28
CA ARG A 155 10.51 7.43 -10.12
C ARG A 155 9.61 8.55 -10.63
N ASN A 156 8.42 8.19 -11.09
CA ASN A 156 7.43 9.16 -11.48
C ASN A 156 7.21 10.06 -10.26
N GLN A 157 7.62 11.32 -10.37
CA GLN A 157 7.41 12.33 -9.34
C GLN A 157 5.94 12.32 -8.89
N GLU A 158 5.02 12.07 -9.82
CA GLU A 158 3.59 11.83 -9.56
C GLU A 158 3.30 10.77 -8.49
N MET A 159 4.04 9.66 -8.43
CA MET A 159 3.81 8.61 -7.44
C MET A 159 4.28 9.02 -6.04
N MET A 160 5.39 9.78 -5.99
CA MET A 160 5.87 10.38 -4.74
C MET A 160 4.91 11.47 -4.27
N ASP A 161 4.36 12.25 -5.21
CA ASP A 161 3.40 13.32 -4.98
C ASP A 161 2.05 12.75 -4.51
N GLU A 162 1.54 11.69 -5.14
CA GLU A 162 0.33 10.98 -4.72
C GLU A 162 0.50 10.36 -3.32
N GLY A 163 1.67 9.77 -3.04
CA GLY A 163 2.02 9.27 -1.71
C GLY A 163 2.02 10.40 -0.66
N THR A 164 2.54 11.56 -1.03
CA THR A 164 2.54 12.76 -0.18
C THR A 164 1.11 13.30 0.01
N ALA A 165 0.27 13.28 -1.03
CA ALA A 165 -1.14 13.65 -0.94
C ALA A 165 -1.92 12.72 0.00
N ARG A 166 -1.66 11.40 -0.01
CA ARG A 166 -2.22 10.45 0.97
C ARG A 166 -1.78 10.77 2.40
N GLU A 167 -0.57 11.25 2.59
CA GLU A 167 -0.11 11.69 3.91
C GLU A 167 -0.89 12.93 4.37
N VAL A 168 -1.08 13.92 3.49
CA VAL A 168 -1.91 15.11 3.76
C VAL A 168 -3.34 14.70 4.18
N ILE A 169 -3.97 13.79 3.44
CA ILE A 169 -5.29 13.23 3.78
C ILE A 169 -5.28 12.62 5.18
N ASN A 170 -4.26 11.82 5.50
CA ASN A 170 -4.13 11.21 6.82
C ASN A 170 -3.98 12.24 7.94
N ARG A 171 -3.24 13.34 7.71
CA ARG A 171 -3.11 14.44 8.69
C ARG A 171 -4.45 15.14 8.92
N ILE A 172 -5.16 15.49 7.84
CA ILE A 172 -6.48 16.11 7.93
C ILE A 172 -7.48 15.21 8.67
N GLN A 173 -7.50 13.91 8.37
CA GLN A 173 -8.38 12.95 9.05
C GLN A 173 -8.05 12.78 10.53
N LYS A 174 -6.77 12.78 10.91
CA LYS A 174 -6.35 12.78 12.32
C LYS A 174 -6.82 14.04 13.04
N LEU A 175 -6.65 15.20 12.40
CA LEU A 175 -7.09 16.48 12.95
C LEU A 175 -8.62 16.52 13.11
N ARG A 176 -9.37 16.00 12.13
CA ARG A 176 -10.83 15.84 12.20
C ARG A 176 -11.26 15.00 13.40
N LYS A 177 -10.60 13.87 13.65
CA LYS A 177 -10.87 13.01 14.82
C LYS A 177 -10.55 13.72 16.14
N LYS A 178 -9.47 14.50 16.18
CA LYS A 178 -9.06 15.30 17.34
C LYS A 178 -10.08 16.40 17.68
N ALA A 179 -10.71 16.98 16.65
CA ALA A 179 -11.84 17.90 16.80
C ALA A 179 -13.20 17.22 17.03
N HIS A 180 -13.24 15.89 17.18
CA HIS A 180 -14.46 15.10 17.36
C HIS A 180 -15.51 15.26 16.24
N LEU A 181 -15.07 15.58 15.02
CA LEU A 181 -15.93 15.73 13.84
C LEU A 181 -16.16 14.38 13.15
N VAL A 182 -17.37 14.13 12.68
CA VAL A 182 -17.73 12.90 11.94
C VAL A 182 -17.65 13.14 10.42
N PRO A 183 -17.41 12.11 9.58
CA PRO A 183 -17.31 12.20 8.12
C PRO A 183 -18.43 12.95 7.40
N SER A 184 -19.65 12.96 7.96
CA SER A 184 -20.83 13.64 7.42
C SER A 184 -20.87 15.14 7.71
N ASP A 185 -20.07 15.64 8.66
CA ASP A 185 -20.12 17.04 9.05
C ASP A 185 -19.64 17.93 7.90
N PRO A 186 -20.41 18.97 7.53
CA PRO A 186 -19.99 19.91 6.52
C PRO A 186 -18.88 20.78 7.12
N ILE A 187 -17.69 20.70 6.57
CA ILE A 187 -16.50 21.46 7.00
C ILE A 187 -15.75 21.98 5.78
N THR A 188 -15.01 23.06 5.96
CA THR A 188 -14.05 23.57 4.98
C THR A 188 -12.65 23.40 5.54
N VAL A 189 -11.74 22.84 4.74
CA VAL A 189 -10.35 22.62 5.15
C VAL A 189 -9.44 23.59 4.42
N TYR A 190 -8.70 24.39 5.18
CA TYR A 190 -7.67 25.27 4.69
C TYR A 190 -6.29 24.66 4.93
N VAL A 191 -5.42 24.73 3.91
CA VAL A 191 -4.06 24.18 3.98
C VAL A 191 -3.04 25.23 3.58
N GLY A 192 -2.03 25.42 4.44
CA GLY A 192 -0.86 26.25 4.19
C GLY A 192 0.42 25.41 4.21
N VAL A 193 1.42 25.78 3.40
CA VAL A 193 2.71 25.09 3.34
C VAL A 193 3.83 26.09 3.58
N LYS A 194 4.75 25.78 4.51
CA LYS A 194 5.94 26.57 4.80
C LYS A 194 7.22 25.71 4.67
N PRO A 195 8.24 26.13 3.90
CA PRO A 195 8.25 27.31 3.01
C PRO A 195 7.40 27.10 1.74
N PRO A 196 6.87 28.18 1.12
CA PRO A 196 6.01 28.09 -0.08
C PRO A 196 6.70 27.49 -1.31
N SER A 197 8.04 27.55 -1.36
CA SER A 197 8.87 27.00 -2.43
C SER A 197 9.02 25.47 -2.39
N HIS A 198 8.49 24.81 -1.36
CA HIS A 198 8.61 23.37 -1.22
C HIS A 198 7.65 22.62 -2.17
N ASN A 199 8.09 21.47 -2.69
CA ASN A 199 7.31 20.62 -3.59
C ASN A 199 5.90 20.26 -3.05
N LEU A 200 5.75 20.18 -1.73
CA LEU A 200 4.46 19.96 -1.05
C LEU A 200 3.37 20.96 -1.47
N SER A 201 3.72 22.22 -1.77
CA SER A 201 2.77 23.22 -2.26
C SER A 201 2.18 22.82 -3.62
N ASN A 202 3.04 22.34 -4.53
CA ASN A 202 2.63 21.83 -5.84
C ASN A 202 1.78 20.57 -5.69
N VAL A 203 2.12 19.67 -4.75
CA VAL A 203 1.32 18.47 -4.48
C VAL A 203 -0.09 18.83 -4.01
N VAL A 204 -0.23 19.73 -3.05
CA VAL A 204 -1.54 20.17 -2.53
C VAL A 204 -2.38 20.83 -3.63
N THR A 205 -1.73 21.57 -4.54
CA THR A 205 -2.41 22.23 -5.67
C THR A 205 -2.82 21.21 -6.75
N ASN A 206 -1.90 20.37 -7.21
CA ASN A 206 -2.13 19.42 -8.30
C ASN A 206 -3.06 18.26 -7.89
N PHE A 207 -2.95 17.78 -6.65
CA PHE A 207 -3.80 16.71 -6.11
C PHE A 207 -4.98 17.25 -5.28
N GLY A 208 -5.30 18.54 -5.39
CA GLY A 208 -6.38 19.17 -4.61
C GLY A 208 -7.74 18.51 -4.83
N GLU A 209 -8.09 18.18 -6.07
CA GLU A 209 -9.31 17.43 -6.40
C GLU A 209 -9.31 16.01 -5.81
N PHE A 210 -8.18 15.31 -5.87
CA PHE A 210 -8.03 13.97 -5.31
C PHE A 210 -8.23 13.98 -3.78
N ILE A 211 -7.64 14.96 -3.08
CA ILE A 211 -7.78 15.15 -1.64
C ILE A 211 -9.24 15.49 -1.29
N SER A 212 -9.83 16.46 -2.00
CA SER A 212 -11.22 16.89 -1.82
C SER A 212 -12.21 15.73 -2.00
N ASN A 213 -12.07 14.97 -3.09
CA ASN A 213 -12.92 13.82 -3.40
C ASN A 213 -12.80 12.71 -2.35
N THR A 214 -11.59 12.46 -1.85
CA THR A 214 -11.36 11.43 -0.82
C THR A 214 -11.96 11.83 0.53
N LEU A 215 -11.85 13.11 0.91
CA LEU A 215 -12.35 13.63 2.17
C LEU A 215 -13.85 14.01 2.11
N LYS A 216 -14.41 14.18 0.91
CA LYS A 216 -15.74 14.73 0.61
C LYS A 216 -15.94 16.14 1.18
N VAL A 217 -14.88 16.94 1.23
CA VAL A 217 -14.90 18.31 1.78
C VAL A 217 -14.12 19.25 0.88
N PRO A 218 -14.54 20.52 0.75
CA PRO A 218 -13.79 21.51 -0.01
C PRO A 218 -12.43 21.77 0.64
N LEU A 219 -11.37 21.64 -0.18
CA LEU A 219 -10.00 21.99 0.16
C LEU A 219 -9.69 23.38 -0.41
N GLN A 220 -9.20 24.29 0.42
CA GLN A 220 -8.77 25.64 0.02
C GLN A 220 -7.36 25.93 0.54
N LEU A 221 -6.66 26.82 -0.15
CA LEU A 221 -5.36 27.33 0.34
C LEU A 221 -5.60 28.29 1.50
N LEU A 222 -4.73 28.25 2.51
CA LEU A 222 -4.82 29.11 3.68
C LEU A 222 -4.72 30.59 3.27
N PRO A 223 -5.75 31.41 3.54
CA PRO A 223 -5.70 32.83 3.22
C PRO A 223 -4.75 33.59 4.17
N SER A 224 -4.31 34.78 3.76
CA SER A 224 -3.42 35.64 4.58
C SER A 224 -4.05 36.12 5.91
N GLN A 225 -5.35 35.92 6.10
CA GLN A 225 -6.10 36.21 7.32
C GLN A 225 -6.74 34.94 7.83
N THR A 226 -6.85 34.77 9.16
CA THR A 226 -7.46 33.58 9.75
C THR A 226 -8.91 33.43 9.29
N PRO A 227 -9.29 32.30 8.69
CA PRO A 227 -10.66 32.10 8.21
C PRO A 227 -11.66 32.11 9.38
N PRO A 228 -12.86 32.69 9.21
CA PRO A 228 -13.87 32.73 10.27
C PRO A 228 -14.39 31.32 10.60
N GLY A 229 -14.70 31.07 11.88
CA GLY A 229 -15.30 29.80 12.32
C GLY A 229 -14.32 28.63 12.47
N VAL A 230 -13.05 28.91 12.83
CA VAL A 230 -12.03 27.88 13.12
C VAL A 230 -12.50 26.94 14.23
N ILE A 231 -12.51 25.65 13.94
CA ILE A 231 -12.80 24.58 14.89
C ILE A 231 -11.49 24.09 15.53
N ILE A 232 -10.48 23.86 14.70
CA ILE A 232 -9.16 23.40 15.13
C ILE A 232 -8.11 23.79 14.10
N GLU A 233 -6.91 24.09 14.58
CA GLU A 233 -5.71 24.33 13.77
C GLU A 233 -4.56 23.46 14.27
N GLU A 234 -3.75 22.94 13.36
CA GLU A 234 -2.56 22.18 13.70
C GLU A 234 -1.50 22.30 12.59
N THR A 235 -0.25 22.46 13.01
CA THR A 235 0.91 22.41 12.11
C THR A 235 1.60 21.07 12.27
N SER A 236 1.67 20.30 11.18
CA SER A 236 2.32 18.99 11.11
C SER A 236 3.55 19.05 10.20
N GLN A 237 4.63 18.35 10.58
CA GLN A 237 5.77 18.15 9.67
C GLN A 237 5.50 16.99 8.72
N ILE A 238 5.67 17.24 7.43
CA ILE A 238 5.69 16.23 6.37
C ILE A 238 7.03 16.38 5.65
N LYS A 239 7.92 15.40 5.85
CA LYS A 239 9.32 15.45 5.38
C LYS A 239 9.99 16.73 5.90
N ASP A 240 10.50 17.59 5.02
CA ASP A 240 11.22 18.82 5.35
C ASP A 240 10.33 20.08 5.31
N ALA A 241 9.00 19.92 5.22
CA ALA A 241 8.05 21.03 5.16
C ALA A 241 7.02 21.01 6.29
N ALA A 242 6.60 22.20 6.72
CA ALA A 242 5.51 22.39 7.66
C ALA A 242 4.19 22.55 6.90
N LEU A 243 3.24 21.66 7.21
CA LEU A 243 1.87 21.69 6.72
C LEU A 243 0.96 22.27 7.80
N GLU A 244 0.42 23.44 7.56
CA GLU A 244 -0.57 24.12 8.41
C GLU A 244 -1.96 23.70 7.94
N ILE A 245 -2.77 23.15 8.83
CA ILE A 245 -4.13 22.69 8.53
C ILE A 245 -5.10 23.40 9.46
N VAL A 246 -6.11 24.04 8.88
CA VAL A 246 -7.18 24.73 9.63
C VAL A 246 -8.52 24.17 9.17
N ILE A 247 -9.33 23.67 10.10
CA ILE A 247 -10.68 23.18 9.81
C ILE A 247 -11.69 24.21 10.29
N CYS A 248 -12.55 24.68 9.40
CA CYS A 248 -13.58 25.69 9.68
C CYS A 248 -14.98 25.16 9.45
N THR A 249 -15.96 25.79 10.12
CA THR A 249 -17.38 25.61 9.79
C THR A 249 -17.73 26.34 8.49
N PRO A 250 -18.67 25.82 7.67
CA PRO A 250 -19.03 26.39 6.37
C PRO A 250 -19.62 27.81 6.44
N ASN A 251 -20.17 28.22 7.59
CA ASN A 251 -20.96 29.45 7.75
C ASN A 251 -20.55 30.33 8.93
N GLY A 252 -19.35 30.16 9.51
CA GLY A 252 -18.89 31.01 10.62
C GLY A 252 -19.71 30.88 11.91
N ILE A 253 -20.55 29.85 12.03
CA ILE A 253 -21.26 29.55 13.27
C ILE A 253 -20.28 28.81 14.17
N THR A 254 -19.65 29.54 15.07
CA THR A 254 -18.86 28.99 16.17
C THR A 254 -19.73 28.01 16.95
N PRO A 255 -19.39 26.71 17.04
CA PRO A 255 -20.05 25.85 18.01
C PRO A 255 -19.72 26.39 19.39
N SER A 256 -20.73 26.86 20.10
CA SER A 256 -20.65 27.22 21.51
C SER A 256 -20.38 25.96 22.34
N ASN A 257 -19.11 25.57 22.44
CA ASN A 257 -18.60 24.68 23.48
C ASN A 257 -17.07 24.78 23.54
N GLN A 258 -16.57 25.97 23.89
CA GLN A 258 -15.26 26.07 24.55
C GLN A 258 -15.52 26.08 26.06
N GLN A 259 -15.34 24.90 26.66
CA GLN A 259 -14.83 24.65 28.02
C GLN A 259 -15.30 23.26 28.44
N LYS A 260 -14.40 22.27 28.39
CA LYS A 260 -14.36 21.10 29.28
C LYS A 260 -13.06 20.33 29.04
N GLU A 261 -12.05 20.69 29.80
CA GLU A 261 -11.00 19.76 30.27
C GLU A 261 -11.46 19.15 31.61
N PRO A 262 -10.83 18.07 32.10
CA PRO A 262 -10.99 16.69 31.67
C PRO A 262 -11.69 15.86 32.77
N GLU A 263 -11.83 14.55 32.54
CA GLU A 263 -12.15 13.47 33.50
C GLU A 263 -13.55 12.83 33.52
N SER A 264 -13.43 11.49 33.58
CA SER A 264 -14.38 10.45 33.95
C SER A 264 -15.31 9.91 32.85
N ASP A 265 -14.85 8.80 32.27
CA ASP A 265 -15.61 7.62 31.83
C ASP A 265 -17.14 7.75 31.85
N LYS A 266 -17.71 8.19 30.73
CA LYS A 266 -19.08 7.82 30.35
C LYS A 266 -19.12 7.56 28.85
N ARG A 267 -19.19 6.28 28.47
CA ARG A 267 -19.53 5.82 27.11
C ARG A 267 -20.77 6.58 26.61
N LYS A 268 -20.58 7.59 25.76
CA LYS A 268 -21.67 8.32 25.11
C LYS A 268 -22.28 7.43 24.03
N LYS A 269 -23.54 7.02 24.22
CA LYS A 269 -24.38 6.38 23.20
C LYS A 269 -24.41 7.24 21.93
N LEU A 270 -23.99 6.67 20.80
CA LEU A 270 -24.26 7.22 19.46
C LEU A 270 -25.78 7.35 19.28
N LYS A 271 -26.27 8.56 18.95
CA LYS A 271 -27.59 8.75 18.36
C LYS A 271 -27.44 8.67 16.85
N ILE A 272 -27.97 7.61 16.24
CA ILE A 272 -28.09 7.44 14.80
C ILE A 272 -29.49 7.94 14.41
N HIS A 273 -29.57 8.90 13.49
CA HIS A 273 -30.81 9.24 12.82
C HIS A 273 -31.11 8.15 11.78
N HIS A 274 -32.22 7.43 11.96
CA HIS A 274 -32.93 6.78 10.86
C HIS A 274 -34.38 7.26 10.92
N GLU A 275 -34.85 7.75 9.78
CA GLU A 275 -36.23 8.10 9.54
C GLU A 275 -37.13 6.86 9.72
N ASN A 276 -38.35 7.14 10.19
CA ASN A 276 -39.51 6.26 10.35
C ASN A 276 -39.64 5.54 11.71
N ASN A 277 -40.50 6.13 12.55
CA ASN A 277 -41.25 5.53 13.67
C ASN A 277 -40.49 4.51 14.53
N ILE A 278 -39.72 5.01 15.50
CA ILE A 278 -39.34 4.24 16.68
C ILE A 278 -39.75 5.03 17.91
N GLU A 279 -40.89 4.64 18.49
CA GLU A 279 -41.23 4.97 19.86
C GLU A 279 -40.04 4.58 20.77
N ASN A 280 -39.55 5.54 21.55
CA ASN A 280 -38.74 5.32 22.76
C ASN A 280 -37.44 4.49 22.64
N GLY A 281 -36.43 4.91 21.87
CA GLY A 281 -35.01 4.58 22.15
C GLY A 281 -34.65 3.09 22.31
N GLU A 282 -35.52 2.18 21.85
CA GLU A 282 -35.34 0.74 21.95
C GLU A 282 -34.49 0.24 20.78
N PRO A 283 -33.61 -0.73 21.02
CA PRO A 283 -32.86 -1.37 19.94
C PRO A 283 -33.82 -2.00 18.93
N VAL A 284 -33.55 -1.79 17.63
CA VAL A 284 -34.39 -2.30 16.52
C VAL A 284 -34.53 -3.82 16.56
N CYS A 285 -33.44 -4.52 16.88
CA CYS A 285 -33.41 -5.97 17.06
C CYS A 285 -33.11 -6.33 18.51
N LYS A 286 -33.68 -7.45 18.97
CA LYS A 286 -33.33 -7.99 20.28
C LYS A 286 -31.88 -8.47 20.31
N PHE A 287 -31.17 -8.13 21.38
CA PHE A 287 -29.79 -8.56 21.65
C PHE A 287 -29.63 -9.01 23.11
N VAL A 288 -28.55 -9.74 23.37
CA VAL A 288 -28.06 -10.12 24.71
C VAL A 288 -26.59 -9.73 24.85
N ASN A 289 -26.15 -9.35 26.06
CA ASN A 289 -24.74 -9.15 26.36
C ASN A 289 -24.15 -10.44 26.91
N ILE A 290 -22.91 -10.77 26.54
CA ILE A 290 -22.18 -11.91 27.08
C ILE A 290 -20.88 -11.42 27.68
N GLU A 291 -20.59 -11.88 28.88
CA GLU A 291 -19.34 -11.65 29.60
C GLU A 291 -18.62 -12.99 29.75
N LEU A 292 -17.45 -13.11 29.12
CA LEU A 292 -16.58 -14.27 29.30
C LEU A 292 -15.49 -13.88 30.29
N CYS A 293 -15.41 -14.62 31.40
CA CYS A 293 -14.45 -14.39 32.48
C CYS A 293 -13.02 -14.25 31.89
N ASP A 294 -12.32 -13.19 32.29
CA ASP A 294 -10.93 -12.87 31.88
C ASP A 294 -10.69 -12.55 30.40
N VAL A 295 -11.73 -12.51 29.55
CA VAL A 295 -11.59 -12.19 28.11
C VAL A 295 -12.28 -10.87 27.75
N GLY A 296 -13.51 -10.64 28.23
CA GLY A 296 -14.23 -9.39 27.98
C GLY A 296 -15.73 -9.55 27.75
N THR A 297 -16.36 -8.47 27.28
CA THR A 297 -17.81 -8.40 27.04
C THR A 297 -18.14 -8.19 25.56
N CYS A 298 -19.21 -8.80 25.07
CA CYS A 298 -19.72 -8.61 23.72
C CYS A 298 -21.25 -8.57 23.71
N SER A 299 -21.84 -8.11 22.60
CA SER A 299 -23.29 -8.16 22.39
C SER A 299 -23.60 -9.06 21.19
N VAL A 300 -24.51 -10.01 21.36
CA VAL A 300 -24.99 -10.91 20.30
C VAL A 300 -26.44 -10.61 20.00
N LEU A 301 -26.74 -10.43 18.70
CA LEU A 301 -28.11 -10.25 18.23
C LEU A 301 -28.87 -11.56 18.35
N LEU A 302 -30.04 -11.53 18.96
CA LEU A 302 -30.93 -12.69 19.13
C LEU A 302 -31.83 -12.88 17.89
N GLU A 303 -32.04 -11.83 17.12
CA GLU A 303 -32.80 -11.80 15.87
C GLU A 303 -32.16 -10.77 14.91
N ASN A 304 -32.17 -11.05 13.61
CA ASN A 304 -31.69 -10.11 12.60
C ASN A 304 -32.19 -10.50 11.20
N PRO A 305 -33.10 -9.74 10.55
CA PRO A 305 -33.77 -8.50 11.01
C PRO A 305 -34.84 -8.73 12.11
N LYS A 306 -35.46 -7.67 12.64
CA LYS A 306 -36.50 -7.76 13.70
C LYS A 306 -37.58 -8.81 13.38
N GLY A 307 -37.83 -9.74 14.30
CA GLY A 307 -38.83 -10.81 14.16
C GLY A 307 -38.46 -11.94 13.19
N LYS A 308 -37.24 -11.95 12.64
CA LYS A 308 -36.75 -12.98 11.69
C LYS A 308 -35.40 -13.55 12.15
N TYR A 309 -35.14 -14.79 11.76
CA TYR A 309 -33.88 -15.50 12.05
C TYR A 309 -33.53 -15.51 13.54
N ILE A 310 -34.49 -15.90 14.38
CA ILE A 310 -34.32 -15.99 15.83
C ILE A 310 -33.28 -17.08 16.13
N LEU A 311 -32.29 -16.77 16.97
CA LEU A 311 -31.29 -17.75 17.39
C LEU A 311 -31.91 -18.81 18.29
N SER A 312 -31.62 -20.08 18.00
CA SER A 312 -31.82 -21.18 18.95
C SER A 312 -30.75 -21.14 20.05
N GLY A 313 -30.98 -21.81 21.18
CA GLY A 313 -30.00 -21.89 22.27
C GLY A 313 -28.62 -22.40 21.81
N ASP A 314 -28.58 -23.39 20.92
CA ASP A 314 -27.32 -23.90 20.37
C ASP A 314 -26.65 -22.92 19.40
N ALA A 315 -27.44 -22.19 18.61
CA ALA A 315 -26.91 -21.15 17.73
C ALA A 315 -26.32 -19.99 18.54
N LEU A 316 -26.92 -19.61 19.66
CA LEU A 316 -26.39 -18.62 20.58
C LEU A 316 -25.01 -19.04 21.13
N ILE A 317 -24.87 -20.29 21.59
CA ILE A 317 -23.59 -20.83 22.07
C ILE A 317 -22.53 -20.79 20.96
N ARG A 318 -22.88 -21.14 19.72
CA ARG A 318 -21.96 -21.05 18.58
C ARG A 318 -21.54 -19.61 18.28
N GLN A 319 -22.45 -18.64 18.37
CA GLN A 319 -22.11 -17.23 18.20
C GLN A 319 -21.16 -16.74 19.30
N VAL A 320 -21.37 -17.17 20.55
CA VAL A 320 -20.44 -16.90 21.65
C VAL A 320 -19.04 -17.45 21.32
N GLN A 321 -18.97 -18.69 20.81
CA GLN A 321 -17.69 -19.31 20.44
C GLN A 321 -16.95 -18.54 19.36
N VAL A 322 -17.67 -18.09 18.32
CA VAL A 322 -17.10 -17.33 17.21
C VAL A 322 -16.62 -15.97 17.67
N VAL A 323 -17.42 -15.24 18.46
CA VAL A 323 -17.09 -13.88 18.90
C VAL A 323 -15.89 -13.85 19.85
N PHE A 324 -15.76 -14.87 20.71
CA PHE A 324 -14.63 -14.97 21.65
C PHE A 324 -13.46 -15.84 21.13
N GLY A 325 -13.54 -16.38 19.91
CA GLY A 325 -12.47 -17.21 19.33
C GLY A 325 -12.21 -18.55 20.04
N ILE A 326 -13.16 -19.05 20.83
CA ILE A 326 -13.03 -20.26 21.66
C ILE A 326 -13.48 -21.53 20.90
N HIS A 327 -12.93 -21.73 19.71
CA HIS A 327 -13.30 -22.84 18.82
C HIS A 327 -13.10 -24.22 19.51
N GLY A 328 -14.13 -25.07 19.46
CA GLY A 328 -14.09 -26.43 20.00
C GLY A 328 -14.41 -26.58 21.49
N LYS A 329 -14.52 -25.49 22.26
CA LYS A 329 -14.95 -25.54 23.67
C LYS A 329 -16.38 -25.03 23.81
N ARG A 330 -17.29 -25.79 24.43
CA ARG A 330 -18.70 -25.38 24.60
C ARG A 330 -18.85 -24.58 25.90
N PRO A 331 -18.97 -23.24 25.87
CA PRO A 331 -19.15 -22.47 27.09
C PRO A 331 -20.51 -22.77 27.73
N GLU A 332 -20.53 -22.85 29.05
CA GLU A 332 -21.75 -22.86 29.85
C GLU A 332 -22.18 -21.43 30.14
N LEU A 333 -23.46 -21.12 29.88
CA LEU A 333 -24.03 -19.78 30.03
C LEU A 333 -24.86 -19.68 31.31
N TYR A 334 -24.72 -18.59 32.05
CA TYR A 334 -25.40 -18.34 33.32
C TYR A 334 -26.02 -16.93 33.34
N LEU A 335 -27.08 -16.73 34.11
CA LEU A 335 -27.71 -15.41 34.31
C LEU A 335 -27.03 -14.57 35.40
N SER A 336 -26.18 -15.18 36.23
CA SER A 336 -25.42 -14.52 37.30
C SER A 336 -23.99 -15.04 37.30
N SER A 337 -23.06 -14.23 37.80
CA SER A 337 -21.65 -14.58 38.03
C SER A 337 -21.47 -15.74 39.02
N ASP A 338 -22.47 -16.00 39.87
CA ASP A 338 -22.40 -16.99 40.94
C ASP A 338 -22.64 -18.44 40.47
N LYS A 339 -22.72 -18.67 39.15
CA LYS A 339 -22.94 -19.98 38.52
C LYS A 339 -24.15 -20.78 39.05
N THR A 340 -25.18 -20.09 39.54
CA THR A 340 -26.29 -20.73 40.29
C THR A 340 -27.18 -21.64 39.46
N LYS A 341 -27.42 -21.30 38.17
CA LYS A 341 -28.23 -22.12 37.26
C LYS A 341 -27.72 -22.01 35.81
N PRO A 342 -27.25 -23.11 35.20
CA PRO A 342 -26.84 -23.10 33.80
C PRO A 342 -28.05 -23.01 32.88
N LEU A 343 -27.91 -22.26 31.79
CA LEU A 343 -28.89 -22.14 30.72
C LEU A 343 -28.69 -23.26 29.70
N ASN A 344 -29.49 -24.30 29.81
CA ASN A 344 -29.45 -25.47 28.91
C ASN A 344 -30.74 -25.57 28.09
N ASN A 345 -30.61 -25.94 26.82
CA ASN A 345 -31.71 -26.24 25.89
C ASN A 345 -32.80 -25.14 25.81
N LEU A 346 -32.38 -23.89 25.63
CA LEU A 346 -33.29 -22.77 25.47
C LEU A 346 -34.06 -22.85 24.14
N SER A 347 -35.39 -22.78 24.22
CA SER A 347 -36.26 -22.57 23.07
C SER A 347 -36.11 -21.14 22.51
N GLU A 348 -36.49 -20.92 21.25
CA GLU A 348 -36.43 -19.60 20.60
C GLU A 348 -37.18 -18.50 21.39
N LYS A 349 -38.31 -18.85 22.01
CA LYS A 349 -39.08 -17.93 22.86
C LYS A 349 -38.32 -17.55 24.14
N GLU A 350 -37.63 -18.50 24.75
CA GLU A 350 -36.82 -18.26 25.95
C GLU A 350 -35.57 -17.45 25.63
N VAL A 351 -34.95 -17.69 24.47
CA VAL A 351 -33.83 -16.88 23.98
C VAL A 351 -34.24 -15.42 23.83
N LEU A 352 -35.41 -15.14 23.22
CA LEU A 352 -35.91 -13.77 23.07
C LEU A 352 -36.21 -13.06 24.41
N ASN A 353 -36.45 -13.81 25.49
CA ASN A 353 -36.63 -13.26 26.84
C ASN A 353 -35.31 -12.80 27.48
N LEU A 354 -34.17 -13.15 26.88
CA LEU A 354 -32.84 -12.69 27.29
C LEU A 354 -32.51 -11.29 26.76
N HIS A 355 -33.47 -10.63 26.10
CA HIS A 355 -33.28 -9.30 25.57
C HIS A 355 -32.78 -8.31 26.63
N LYS A 356 -31.70 -7.57 26.30
CA LYS A 356 -31.01 -6.57 27.17
C LYS A 356 -30.40 -7.17 28.45
N ARG A 357 -30.41 -8.50 28.64
CA ARG A 357 -29.76 -9.15 29.79
C ARG A 357 -28.26 -9.35 29.54
N THR A 358 -27.53 -9.60 30.61
CA THR A 358 -26.13 -10.04 30.57
C THR A 358 -26.06 -11.51 30.95
N LEU A 359 -25.36 -12.30 30.14
CA LEU A 359 -25.05 -13.70 30.40
C LEU A 359 -23.56 -13.84 30.73
N TYR A 360 -23.26 -14.68 31.70
CA TYR A 360 -21.90 -15.02 32.09
C TYR A 360 -21.54 -16.36 31.47
N ALA A 361 -20.51 -16.36 30.63
CA ALA A 361 -19.99 -17.56 29.97
C ALA A 361 -18.80 -18.09 30.75
N TYR A 362 -18.77 -19.41 30.99
CA TYR A 362 -17.63 -20.10 31.59
C TYR A 362 -17.22 -21.28 30.70
N LEU A 363 -15.90 -21.45 30.53
CA LEU A 363 -15.35 -22.62 29.89
C LEU A 363 -15.26 -23.75 30.92
N SER A 364 -15.84 -24.90 30.59
CA SER A 364 -15.62 -26.17 31.29
C SER A 364 -14.25 -26.75 31.00
#